data_AF-A0A2K3M006-F1
#
_entry.id   AF-A0A2K3M006-F1
#
_cell.length_a   1.000
_cell.length_b   1.000
_cell.length_c   1.000
_cell.angle_alpha   90.00
_cell.angle_beta   90.00
_cell.angle_gamma   90.00
#
_symmetry.space_group_name_H-M   'P 1'
#
loop_
_entity.id
_entity.type
_entity.pdbx_description
1 polymer ?
#
loop_
_entity_poly.entity_id
_entity_poly.type
_entity_poly.pdbx_seq_one_letter_code
_entity_poly.pdbx_strand_id
1 'polypeptide(L)'
;DIVKESDFTQVLRIWDVLPPEDIPKVVKRLDSIFGSYTDDFISRCSEQCFDGKMEVPMTWEKSTEIIRIKNLENNGYEAESGCCDQRVYVENSKVEESFLLMKFYSLSSVVVSHLLSDSNGNELELPFEVSDEEHDIILFPRSTFVLGRSGTGKTTVLTMKLFKKEELHHAILEQAYGVKSAEVPCLNSDKEYKDSSTVNDRPVLHQLFVTVSPKLCQAVKHQVVRMKRFICGGDISAESCSIEEDIVDVDTSIQFKNLPDSFVNIPAESYPLVITFQKFLMMLDGTVG
;
A
#
# COMPACT_ATOMS: atom_id res chain seq x y z
N ASP A 1 -19.60 -1.82 -0.04
CA ASP A 1 -18.64 -1.45 -1.11
C ASP A 1 -18.11 -2.75 -1.72
N ILE A 2 -17.32 -2.67 -2.80
CA ILE A 2 -16.72 -3.83 -3.49
C ILE A 2 -15.23 -3.51 -3.72
N VAL A 3 -14.36 -4.46 -3.40
CA VAL A 3 -12.91 -4.36 -3.59
C VAL A 3 -12.45 -5.46 -4.54
N LYS A 4 -11.46 -5.13 -5.38
CA LYS A 4 -10.85 -6.03 -6.34
C LYS A 4 -9.53 -6.57 -5.81
N GLU A 5 -9.45 -7.88 -5.61
CA GLU A 5 -8.19 -8.58 -5.29
C GLU A 5 -7.89 -9.63 -6.38
N SER A 6 -8.02 -10.92 -6.06
CA SER A 6 -8.13 -11.99 -7.06
C SER A 6 -9.49 -11.96 -7.74
N ASP A 7 -10.54 -11.76 -6.95
CA ASP A 7 -11.94 -11.63 -7.34
C ASP A 7 -12.51 -10.33 -6.75
N PHE A 8 -13.70 -9.94 -7.20
CA PHE A 8 -14.43 -8.83 -6.59
C PHE A 8 -15.19 -9.35 -5.38
N THR A 9 -15.00 -8.74 -4.20
CA THR A 9 -15.68 -9.15 -2.98
C THR A 9 -16.37 -7.95 -2.33
N GLN A 10 -17.59 -8.16 -1.82
CA GLN A 10 -18.26 -7.15 -1.00
C GLN A 10 -17.49 -6.89 0.29
N VAL A 11 -17.39 -5.62 0.67
CA VAL A 11 -16.77 -5.19 1.92
C VAL A 11 -17.62 -4.13 2.63
N LEU A 12 -17.52 -4.11 3.95
CA LEU A 12 -17.99 -2.99 4.75
C LEU A 12 -16.90 -1.92 4.80
N ARG A 13 -17.23 -0.72 4.34
CA ARG A 13 -16.32 0.42 4.31
C ARG A 13 -16.77 1.45 5.33
N ILE A 14 -15.89 1.72 6.30
CA ILE A 14 -16.11 2.74 7.33
C ILE A 14 -15.48 4.03 6.82
N TRP A 15 -16.31 5.05 6.58
CA TRP A 15 -15.85 6.34 6.06
C TRP A 15 -15.36 7.29 7.17
N ASP A 16 -16.04 7.30 8.31
CA ASP A 16 -15.68 8.14 9.45
C ASP A 16 -16.32 7.62 10.75
N VAL A 17 -15.78 8.00 11.91
CA VAL A 17 -16.31 7.71 13.24
C VAL A 17 -16.57 9.04 13.96
N LEU A 18 -17.83 9.47 13.96
CA LEU A 18 -18.22 10.82 14.38
C LEU A 18 -19.31 10.82 15.46
N PRO A 19 -19.41 11.92 16.24
CA PRO A 19 -20.56 12.16 17.10
C PRO A 19 -21.87 12.21 16.28
N PRO A 20 -23.02 11.84 16.87
CA PRO A 20 -24.31 11.79 16.16
C PRO A 20 -24.71 13.10 15.47
N GLU A 21 -24.25 14.24 15.99
CA GLU A 21 -24.57 15.58 15.48
C GLU A 21 -23.94 15.87 14.11
N ASP A 22 -22.80 15.24 13.80
CA ASP A 22 -22.05 15.46 12.56
C ASP A 22 -22.35 14.41 11.48
N ILE A 23 -22.95 13.28 11.84
CA ILE A 23 -23.35 12.21 10.91
C ILE A 23 -24.20 12.77 9.75
N PRO A 24 -25.24 13.60 9.95
CA PRO A 24 -26.06 14.09 8.84
C PRO A 24 -25.27 14.92 7.82
N LYS A 25 -24.22 15.64 8.26
CA LYS A 25 -23.37 16.43 7.37
C LYS A 25 -22.55 15.52 6.46
N VAL A 26 -22.00 14.44 7.01
CA VAL A 26 -21.23 13.44 6.24
C VAL A 26 -22.13 12.65 5.31
N VAL A 27 -23.30 12.20 5.76
CA VAL A 27 -24.27 11.48 4.91
C VAL A 27 -24.61 12.31 3.66
N LYS A 28 -24.91 13.61 3.81
CA LYS A 28 -25.19 14.47 2.66
C LYS A 28 -24.02 14.59 1.66
N ARG A 29 -22.78 14.57 2.16
CA ARG A 29 -21.58 14.59 1.30
C ARG A 29 -21.43 13.23 0.58
N LEU A 30 -21.62 12.11 1.29
CA LEU A 30 -21.58 10.77 0.73
C LEU A 30 -22.69 10.54 -0.31
N ASP A 31 -23.90 11.05 -0.10
CA ASP A 31 -25.00 10.96 -1.08
C ASP A 31 -24.59 11.56 -2.43
N SER A 32 -23.83 12.65 -2.41
CA SER A 32 -23.29 13.27 -3.64
C SER A 32 -22.30 12.37 -4.37
N ILE A 33 -21.46 11.66 -3.62
CA ILE A 33 -20.47 10.71 -4.15
C ILE A 33 -21.19 9.48 -4.70
N PHE A 34 -22.12 8.91 -3.95
CA PHE A 34 -22.92 7.76 -4.38
C PHE A 34 -23.78 8.08 -5.60
N GLY A 35 -24.21 9.33 -5.76
CA GLY A 35 -24.88 9.79 -6.99
C GLY A 35 -24.02 9.67 -8.25
N SER A 36 -22.69 9.66 -8.11
CA SER A 36 -21.75 9.41 -9.22
C SER A 36 -21.56 7.94 -9.55
N TYR A 37 -22.03 7.02 -8.70
CA TYR A 37 -21.82 5.58 -8.89
C TYR A 37 -22.87 4.96 -9.81
N THR A 38 -22.51 3.94 -10.59
CA THR A 38 -23.46 3.27 -11.48
C THR A 38 -24.54 2.51 -10.69
N ASP A 39 -25.74 2.40 -11.26
CA ASP A 39 -26.84 1.69 -10.60
C ASP A 39 -26.53 0.18 -10.46
N ASP A 40 -25.76 -0.40 -11.40
CA ASP A 40 -25.25 -1.78 -11.31
C ASP A 40 -24.33 -1.95 -10.09
N PHE A 41 -23.39 -1.02 -9.88
CA PHE A 41 -22.50 -1.05 -8.73
C PHE A 41 -23.26 -0.95 -7.39
N ILE A 42 -24.23 -0.04 -7.30
CA ILE A 42 -25.06 0.12 -6.09
C ILE A 42 -25.93 -1.10 -5.83
N SER A 43 -26.52 -1.68 -6.89
CA SER A 43 -27.30 -2.92 -6.81
C SER A 43 -26.45 -4.04 -6.24
N ARG A 44 -25.24 -4.25 -6.79
CA ARG A 44 -24.30 -5.26 -6.30
C ARG A 44 -23.86 -5.03 -4.87
N CYS A 45 -23.67 -3.78 -4.44
CA CYS A 45 -23.38 -3.47 -3.04
C CYS A 45 -24.52 -3.84 -2.09
N SER A 46 -25.76 -3.97 -2.60
CA SER A 46 -26.97 -4.27 -1.83
C SER A 46 -27.43 -5.72 -1.97
N GLU A 47 -26.73 -6.54 -2.75
CA GLU A 47 -27.01 -7.97 -2.90
C GLU A 47 -26.74 -8.69 -1.58
N GLN A 48 -27.70 -9.51 -1.15
CA GLN A 48 -27.60 -10.31 0.06
C GLN A 48 -27.32 -11.76 -0.29
N CYS A 49 -26.30 -12.34 0.34
CA CYS A 49 -25.97 -13.75 0.26
C CYS A 49 -26.05 -14.38 1.64
N PHE A 50 -26.53 -15.62 1.72
CA PHE A 50 -26.66 -16.32 2.99
C PHE A 50 -25.93 -17.65 2.95
N ASP A 51 -25.07 -17.88 3.94
CA ASP A 51 -24.56 -19.20 4.30
C ASP A 51 -25.32 -19.69 5.54
N GLY A 52 -26.31 -20.55 5.30
CA GLY A 52 -27.25 -20.99 6.32
C GLY A 52 -28.14 -19.84 6.83
N LYS A 53 -27.81 -19.32 8.02
CA LYS A 53 -28.53 -18.19 8.67
C LYS A 53 -27.70 -16.90 8.71
N MET A 54 -26.46 -16.94 8.27
CA MET A 54 -25.54 -15.81 8.35
C MET A 54 -25.48 -15.12 6.98
N GLU A 55 -25.65 -13.81 6.98
CA GLU A 55 -25.38 -13.00 5.79
C GLU A 55 -23.87 -12.94 5.57
N VAL A 56 -23.42 -13.29 4.37
CA VAL A 56 -22.00 -13.34 4.00
C VAL A 56 -21.75 -12.44 2.78
N PRO A 57 -20.52 -11.92 2.62
CA PRO A 57 -20.17 -11.13 1.44
C PRO A 57 -20.38 -11.91 0.13
N MET A 58 -20.90 -11.23 -0.89
CA MET A 58 -20.87 -11.73 -2.26
C MET A 58 -19.47 -11.64 -2.87
N THR A 59 -19.16 -12.61 -3.73
CA THR A 59 -17.94 -12.64 -4.53
C THR A 59 -18.30 -12.81 -6.01
N TRP A 60 -17.66 -12.04 -6.89
CA TRP A 60 -17.80 -12.12 -8.34
C TRP A 60 -16.44 -12.35 -8.98
N GLU A 61 -16.39 -13.20 -10.01
CA GLU A 61 -15.16 -13.51 -10.73
C GLU A 61 -14.51 -12.26 -11.33
N LYS A 62 -13.18 -12.24 -11.42
CA LYS A 62 -12.41 -11.14 -12.01
C LYS A 62 -12.81 -10.73 -13.43
N SER A 63 -13.38 -11.66 -14.21
CA SER A 63 -13.90 -11.38 -15.56
C SER A 63 -15.16 -10.51 -15.57
N THR A 64 -15.80 -10.33 -14.42
CA THR A 64 -16.96 -9.44 -14.26
C THR A 64 -16.51 -7.99 -14.35
N GLU A 65 -17.02 -7.25 -15.34
CA GLU A 65 -16.76 -5.82 -15.43
C GLU A 65 -17.72 -5.07 -14.49
N ILE A 66 -17.17 -4.53 -13.39
CA ILE A 66 -17.91 -3.72 -12.43
C ILE A 66 -17.45 -2.27 -12.56
N ILE A 67 -18.28 -1.44 -13.20
CA ILE A 67 -17.97 -0.02 -13.42
C ILE A 67 -18.47 0.76 -12.20
N ARG A 68 -17.57 1.28 -11.38
CA ARG A 68 -17.96 2.05 -10.18
C ARG A 68 -18.58 3.40 -10.55
N ILE A 69 -17.92 4.22 -11.36
CA ILE A 69 -18.30 5.62 -11.64
C ILE A 69 -19.03 5.72 -12.99
N LYS A 70 -20.11 6.49 -13.06
CA LYS A 70 -20.81 6.81 -14.30
C LYS A 70 -19.87 7.57 -15.25
N ASN A 71 -19.48 6.96 -16.37
CA ASN A 71 -18.75 7.65 -17.44
C ASN A 71 -19.71 8.58 -18.19
N LEU A 72 -19.52 9.89 -18.08
CA LEU A 72 -20.25 10.89 -18.85
C LEU A 72 -19.54 11.15 -20.19
N GLU A 73 -19.31 10.12 -20.99
CA GLU A 73 -18.84 10.30 -22.37
C GLU A 73 -19.95 9.92 -23.36
N ASN A 74 -20.60 10.97 -23.87
CA ASN A 74 -21.16 11.07 -25.22
C ASN A 74 -22.37 10.21 -25.58
N ASN A 75 -23.53 10.48 -24.97
CA ASN A 75 -24.82 10.26 -25.63
C ASN A 75 -25.41 11.60 -26.04
N GLY A 76 -25.00 12.08 -27.22
CA GLY A 76 -25.67 13.20 -27.87
C GLY A 76 -27.01 12.75 -28.41
N TYR A 77 -28.09 12.92 -27.63
CA TYR A 77 -29.44 13.19 -28.13
C TYR A 77 -30.19 14.02 -27.08
N GLU A 78 -30.74 15.14 -27.56
CA GLU A 78 -31.57 16.08 -26.81
C GLU A 78 -32.77 15.38 -26.17
N ALA A 79 -32.95 15.60 -24.86
CA ALA A 79 -34.27 15.63 -24.24
C ALA A 79 -34.19 16.56 -23.02
N GLU A 80 -34.94 17.65 -23.10
CA GLU A 80 -35.07 18.67 -22.08
C GLU A 80 -35.69 18.15 -20.78
N SER A 81 -35.31 18.83 -19.68
CA SER A 81 -36.02 18.95 -18.40
C SER A 81 -35.42 18.16 -17.23
N GLY A 82 -34.67 18.90 -16.40
CA GLY A 82 -34.20 18.45 -15.08
C GLY A 82 -32.93 19.19 -14.68
N CYS A 83 -33.10 20.32 -14.01
CA CYS A 83 -32.01 21.14 -13.47
C CYS A 83 -31.19 20.36 -12.42
N CYS A 84 -30.10 19.74 -12.85
CA CYS A 84 -28.91 19.56 -12.02
C CYS A 84 -27.69 19.75 -12.92
N ASP A 85 -26.87 20.75 -12.58
CA ASP A 85 -25.57 21.02 -13.18
C ASP A 85 -24.61 19.87 -12.80
N GLN A 86 -24.77 18.71 -13.45
CA GLN A 86 -23.97 17.50 -13.24
C GLN A 86 -22.65 17.60 -14.01
N ARG A 87 -21.96 18.74 -13.89
CA ARG A 87 -20.54 18.82 -14.24
C ARG A 87 -19.77 18.02 -13.18
N VAL A 88 -18.82 17.19 -13.64
CA VAL A 88 -17.85 16.42 -12.83
C VAL A 88 -17.70 17.04 -11.44
N TYR A 89 -18.25 16.36 -10.44
CA TYR A 89 -18.37 16.90 -9.08
C TYR A 89 -16.96 17.25 -8.57
N VAL A 90 -16.66 18.54 -8.55
CA VAL A 90 -15.52 19.08 -7.83
C VAL A 90 -15.99 19.25 -6.40
N GLU A 91 -15.53 18.36 -5.53
CA GLU A 91 -15.77 18.49 -4.10
C GLU A 91 -15.23 19.84 -3.64
N ASN A 92 -16.12 20.77 -3.25
CA ASN A 92 -15.75 22.12 -2.80
C ASN A 92 -15.19 22.12 -1.36
N SER A 93 -14.82 20.96 -0.81
CA SER A 93 -14.15 20.85 0.48
C SER A 93 -12.67 21.25 0.33
N LYS A 94 -12.02 21.57 1.45
CA LYS A 94 -10.55 21.67 1.45
C LYS A 94 -10.00 20.34 0.92
N VAL A 95 -8.88 20.37 0.19
CA VAL A 95 -8.26 19.16 -0.39
C VAL A 95 -8.08 18.03 0.65
N GLU A 96 -7.82 18.40 1.91
CA GLU A 96 -7.67 17.48 3.05
C GLU A 96 -8.98 16.81 3.51
N GLU A 97 -10.14 17.40 3.20
CA GLU A 97 -11.48 16.90 3.53
C GLU A 97 -12.16 16.24 2.32
N SER A 98 -11.42 15.98 1.24
CA SER A 98 -12.01 15.35 0.06
C SER A 98 -12.16 13.84 0.29
N PHE A 99 -13.40 13.37 0.34
CA PHE A 99 -13.71 11.95 0.47
C PHE A 99 -13.15 11.11 -0.70
N LEU A 100 -12.97 11.72 -1.87
CA LEU A 100 -12.33 11.06 -3.03
C LEU A 100 -10.83 10.86 -2.86
N LEU A 101 -10.20 11.62 -1.96
CA LEU A 101 -8.76 11.55 -1.66
C LEU A 101 -8.47 10.78 -0.36
N MET A 102 -9.51 10.28 0.31
CA MET A 102 -9.35 9.44 1.50
C MET A 102 -8.62 8.14 1.15
N LYS A 103 -7.74 7.75 2.06
CA LYS A 103 -7.03 6.47 2.00
C LYS A 103 -7.77 5.48 2.88
N PHE A 104 -8.23 4.39 2.27
CA PHE A 104 -8.81 3.27 3.01
C PHE A 104 -7.73 2.29 3.43
N TYR A 105 -7.97 1.58 4.52
CA TYR A 105 -7.05 0.58 5.04
C TYR A 105 -7.85 -0.69 5.32
N SER A 106 -7.34 -1.83 4.86
CA SER A 106 -7.96 -3.12 5.15
C SER A 106 -7.74 -3.49 6.62
N LEU A 107 -8.82 -3.77 7.35
CA LEU A 107 -8.78 -4.20 8.75
C LEU A 107 -8.43 -5.68 8.87
N SER A 108 -7.17 -6.02 8.60
CA SER A 108 -6.67 -7.38 8.83
C SER A 108 -6.49 -7.68 10.32
N SER A 109 -6.37 -8.96 10.69
CA SER A 109 -6.09 -9.36 12.07
C SER A 109 -4.81 -8.71 12.61
N VAL A 110 -3.80 -8.53 11.75
CA VAL A 110 -2.54 -7.85 12.06
C VAL A 110 -2.81 -6.38 12.38
N VAL A 111 -3.55 -5.69 11.51
CA VAL A 111 -3.96 -4.29 11.74
C VAL A 111 -4.72 -4.13 13.05
N VAL A 112 -5.70 -4.99 13.29
CA VAL A 112 -6.54 -4.94 14.50
C VAL A 112 -5.69 -5.20 15.74
N SER A 113 -4.79 -6.19 15.71
CA SER A 113 -3.87 -6.42 16.83
C SER A 113 -3.00 -5.20 17.11
N HIS A 114 -2.50 -4.52 16.06
CA HIS A 114 -1.72 -3.29 16.24
C HIS A 114 -2.56 -2.16 16.84
N LEU A 115 -3.75 -1.89 16.30
CA LEU A 115 -4.68 -0.88 16.81
C LEU A 115 -5.04 -1.10 18.30
N LEU A 116 -5.14 -2.36 18.73
CA LEU A 116 -5.44 -2.71 20.12
C LEU A 116 -4.22 -2.70 21.04
N SER A 117 -3.02 -2.91 20.49
CA SER A 117 -1.75 -2.97 21.26
C SER A 117 -1.09 -1.61 21.45
N ASP A 118 -1.36 -0.63 20.58
CA ASP A 118 -0.73 0.68 20.66
C ASP A 118 -1.40 1.56 21.73
N SER A 119 -0.86 1.48 22.94
CA SER A 119 -1.26 2.33 24.07
C SER A 119 -0.67 3.73 24.02
N ASN A 120 0.28 4.00 23.12
CA ASN A 120 1.08 5.23 23.13
C ASN A 120 0.55 6.31 22.18
N GLY A 121 -0.51 6.03 21.42
CA GLY A 121 -1.08 6.99 20.47
C GLY A 121 -0.11 7.38 19.36
N ASN A 122 0.85 6.50 19.04
CA ASN A 122 1.72 6.70 17.90
C ASN A 122 0.88 6.60 16.62
N GLU A 123 1.26 7.35 15.59
CA GLU A 123 0.55 7.33 14.30
C GLU A 123 0.66 5.93 13.69
N LEU A 124 -0.46 5.19 13.67
CA LEU A 124 -0.51 3.87 13.07
C LEU A 124 -0.49 4.01 11.55
N GLU A 125 0.68 3.84 10.96
CA GLU A 125 0.84 3.89 9.52
C GLU A 125 0.68 2.51 8.87
N LEU A 126 -0.50 2.29 8.31
CA LEU A 126 -0.87 1.06 7.61
C LEU A 126 -0.64 1.19 6.10
N PRO A 127 -0.47 0.08 5.36
CA PRO A 127 -0.56 0.12 3.91
C PRO A 127 -2.03 0.42 3.51
N PHE A 128 -2.24 1.53 2.81
CA PHE A 128 -3.56 1.89 2.32
C PHE A 128 -3.93 1.11 1.05
N GLU A 129 -5.23 0.91 0.85
CA GLU A 129 -5.83 0.39 -0.37
C GLU A 129 -5.54 1.33 -1.53
N VAL A 130 -5.04 0.76 -2.62
CA VAL A 130 -4.80 1.43 -3.90
C VAL A 130 -6.04 1.33 -4.79
N SER A 131 -6.15 2.18 -5.80
CA SER A 131 -7.26 2.07 -6.77
C SER A 131 -7.17 0.78 -7.60
N ASP A 132 -8.27 0.38 -8.25
CA ASP A 132 -8.28 -0.81 -9.10
C ASP A 132 -7.27 -0.69 -10.26
N GLU A 133 -7.11 0.52 -10.83
CA GLU A 133 -6.13 0.81 -11.87
C GLU A 133 -4.70 0.74 -11.34
N GLU A 134 -4.43 1.32 -10.17
CA GLU A 134 -3.13 1.24 -9.51
C GLU A 134 -2.77 -0.22 -9.18
N HIS A 135 -3.75 -0.99 -8.70
CA HIS A 135 -3.62 -2.41 -8.37
C HIS A 135 -3.26 -3.24 -9.61
N ASP A 136 -3.89 -2.99 -10.75
CA ASP A 136 -3.56 -3.66 -12.01
C ASP A 136 -2.11 -3.37 -12.45
N ILE A 137 -1.61 -2.15 -12.23
CA ILE A 137 -0.22 -1.78 -12.53
C ILE A 137 0.77 -2.48 -11.57
N ILE A 138 0.41 -2.58 -10.29
CA ILE A 138 1.20 -3.26 -9.25
C ILE A 138 1.36 -4.74 -9.60
N LEU A 139 0.27 -5.42 -9.97
CA LEU A 139 0.26 -6.84 -10.31
C LEU A 139 0.85 -7.15 -11.69
N PHE A 140 1.05 -6.14 -12.55
CA PHE A 140 1.57 -6.38 -13.89
C PHE A 140 2.93 -7.11 -13.86
N PRO A 141 3.04 -8.30 -14.47
CA PRO A 141 4.16 -9.22 -14.20
C PRO A 141 5.46 -8.84 -14.91
N ARG A 142 5.41 -7.99 -15.93
CA ARG A 142 6.56 -7.58 -16.74
C ARG A 142 7.05 -6.19 -16.34
N SER A 143 8.11 -5.72 -17.01
CA SER A 143 8.58 -4.35 -16.91
C SER A 143 7.47 -3.36 -17.24
N THR A 144 7.37 -2.30 -16.43
CA THR A 144 6.30 -1.30 -16.52
C THR A 144 6.89 0.10 -16.57
N PHE A 145 6.36 0.95 -17.45
CA PHE A 145 6.64 2.38 -17.46
C PHE A 145 5.38 3.14 -17.00
N VAL A 146 5.46 3.83 -15.86
CA VAL A 146 4.33 4.56 -15.26
C VAL A 146 4.49 6.05 -15.50
N LEU A 147 3.60 6.63 -16.30
CA LEU A 147 3.57 8.06 -16.61
C LEU A 147 2.38 8.73 -15.91
N GLY A 148 2.60 9.90 -15.31
CA GLY A 148 1.54 10.63 -14.61
C GLY A 148 2.02 11.97 -14.03
N ARG A 149 1.07 12.89 -13.82
CA ARG A 149 1.33 14.23 -13.24
C ARG A 149 1.79 14.13 -11.78
N SER A 150 2.26 15.23 -11.20
CA SER A 150 2.58 15.25 -9.76
C SER A 150 1.35 14.88 -8.93
N GLY A 151 1.53 14.09 -7.87
CA GLY A 151 0.44 13.66 -6.97
C GLY A 151 -0.41 12.48 -7.43
N THR A 152 -0.20 11.93 -8.63
CA THR A 152 -1.05 10.84 -9.18
C THR A 152 -0.59 9.44 -8.76
N GLY A 153 -0.14 9.24 -7.51
CA GLY A 153 0.15 7.89 -7.00
C GLY A 153 1.35 7.13 -7.61
N LYS A 154 2.12 7.70 -8.55
CA LYS A 154 3.25 6.98 -9.20
C LYS A 154 4.22 6.32 -8.21
N THR A 155 4.68 7.07 -7.21
CA THR A 155 5.58 6.53 -6.19
C THR A 155 4.88 5.44 -5.37
N THR A 156 3.61 5.65 -5.01
CA THR A 156 2.79 4.65 -4.32
C THR A 156 2.77 3.33 -5.08
N VAL A 157 2.44 3.37 -6.38
CA VAL A 157 2.41 2.19 -7.24
C VAL A 157 3.75 1.46 -7.26
N LEU A 158 4.87 2.19 -7.38
CA LEU A 158 6.21 1.58 -7.40
C LEU A 158 6.60 0.96 -6.05
N THR A 159 6.34 1.67 -4.94
CA THR A 159 6.63 1.17 -3.59
C THR A 159 5.75 -0.02 -3.25
N MET A 160 4.46 0.04 -3.58
CA MET A 160 3.51 -1.06 -3.37
C MET A 160 3.84 -2.28 -4.25
N LYS A 161 4.36 -2.07 -5.46
CA LYS A 161 4.88 -3.15 -6.31
C LYS A 161 6.10 -3.83 -5.70
N LEU A 162 7.04 -3.06 -5.16
CA LEU A 162 8.18 -3.59 -4.40
C LEU A 162 7.72 -4.39 -3.18
N PHE A 163 6.74 -3.88 -2.45
CA PHE A 163 6.15 -4.56 -1.31
C PHE A 163 5.45 -5.88 -1.69
N LYS A 164 4.63 -5.88 -2.76
CA LYS A 164 3.92 -7.09 -3.19
C LYS A 164 4.88 -8.20 -3.62
N LYS A 165 6.05 -7.85 -4.17
CA LYS A 165 7.11 -8.83 -4.49
C LYS A 165 7.74 -9.43 -3.23
N GLU A 166 7.91 -8.62 -2.18
CA GLU A 166 8.38 -9.09 -0.88
C GLU A 166 7.39 -10.09 -0.26
N GLU A 167 6.09 -9.74 -0.24
CA GLU A 167 5.02 -10.60 0.27
C GLU A 167 4.96 -11.95 -0.47
N LEU A 168 5.03 -11.93 -1.81
CA LEU A 168 5.05 -13.15 -2.62
C LEU A 168 6.29 -14.00 -2.35
N HIS A 169 7.45 -13.38 -2.21
CA HIS A 169 8.68 -14.10 -1.87
C HIS A 169 8.59 -14.75 -0.49
N HIS A 170 8.01 -14.03 0.48
CA HIS A 170 7.75 -14.56 1.81
C HIS A 170 6.81 -15.78 1.77
N ALA A 171 5.67 -15.66 1.09
CA ALA A 171 4.71 -16.77 0.96
C ALA A 171 5.33 -18.03 0.30
N ILE A 172 6.20 -17.83 -0.70
CA ILE A 172 6.94 -18.94 -1.33
C ILE A 172 7.92 -19.58 -0.35
N LEU A 173 8.62 -18.77 0.47
CA LEU A 173 9.53 -19.29 1.50
C LEU A 173 8.79 -20.07 2.58
N GLU A 174 7.65 -19.58 3.06
CA GLU A 174 6.84 -20.29 4.06
C GLU A 174 6.36 -21.63 3.51
N GLN A 175 5.89 -21.67 2.26
CA GLN A 175 5.40 -22.89 1.63
C GLN A 175 6.52 -23.90 1.32
N ALA A 176 7.67 -23.45 0.83
CA ALA A 176 8.76 -24.32 0.39
C ALA A 176 9.69 -24.77 1.53
N TYR A 177 9.88 -23.93 2.55
CA TYR A 177 10.84 -24.16 3.62
C TYR A 177 10.22 -24.20 5.03
N GLY A 178 8.90 -24.02 5.17
CA GLY A 178 8.19 -24.11 6.45
C GLY A 178 8.52 -22.98 7.44
N VAL A 179 9.13 -21.89 6.96
CA VAL A 179 9.50 -20.72 7.77
C VAL A 179 8.21 -19.97 8.12
N LYS A 180 7.97 -19.69 9.41
CA LYS A 180 6.91 -18.76 9.81
C LYS A 180 7.46 -17.34 9.79
N SER A 181 6.64 -16.35 9.45
CA SER A 181 6.80 -14.89 9.65
C SER A 181 7.90 -14.38 10.59
N ALA A 182 8.08 -14.99 11.77
CA ALA A 182 9.05 -14.60 12.79
C ALA A 182 10.51 -15.10 12.58
N GLU A 183 10.79 -15.93 11.57
CA GLU A 183 12.09 -16.59 11.37
C GLU A 183 12.81 -16.20 10.06
N VAL A 184 12.35 -15.15 9.39
CA VAL A 184 12.95 -14.70 8.13
C VAL A 184 14.29 -13.99 8.38
N PRO A 185 15.40 -14.44 7.74
CA PRO A 185 16.74 -13.92 8.00
C PRO A 185 16.92 -12.43 7.72
N CYS A 186 16.01 -11.80 6.95
CA CYS A 186 16.11 -10.39 6.59
C CYS A 186 16.06 -9.44 7.80
N LEU A 187 15.71 -9.92 9.00
CA LEU A 187 15.43 -9.09 10.19
C LEU A 187 15.76 -9.72 11.56
N ASN A 188 16.48 -10.84 11.64
CA ASN A 188 16.92 -11.36 12.94
C ASN A 188 18.12 -10.54 13.47
N SER A 189 17.83 -9.39 14.06
CA SER A 189 18.63 -8.87 15.16
C SER A 189 18.40 -9.80 16.35
N ASP A 190 19.48 -10.42 16.84
CA ASP A 190 19.54 -11.10 18.14
C ASP A 190 18.70 -12.38 18.34
N LYS A 191 19.06 -13.49 17.68
CA LYS A 191 19.21 -14.77 18.41
C LYS A 191 20.37 -15.58 17.85
N GLU A 192 21.40 -15.70 18.66
CA GLU A 192 22.50 -16.66 18.52
C GLU A 192 21.94 -18.10 18.63
N TYR A 193 21.32 -18.60 17.55
CA TYR A 193 21.01 -20.02 17.42
C TYR A 193 22.14 -20.70 16.65
N LYS A 194 23.05 -21.34 17.41
CA LYS A 194 23.79 -22.48 16.92
C LYS A 194 22.79 -23.59 16.61
N ASP A 195 22.45 -23.76 15.34
CA ASP A 195 22.14 -25.10 14.87
C ASP A 195 22.71 -25.36 13.47
N SER A 196 23.41 -26.48 13.38
CA SER A 196 24.16 -26.92 12.22
C SER A 196 23.21 -27.54 11.20
N SER A 197 22.63 -26.74 10.31
CA SER A 197 22.13 -27.22 9.02
C SER A 197 22.01 -26.06 8.01
N THR A 198 22.82 -26.12 6.95
CA THR A 198 22.64 -25.47 5.63
C THR A 198 21.86 -24.13 5.60
N VAL A 199 22.27 -23.12 6.37
CA VAL A 199 21.64 -21.78 6.38
C VAL A 199 21.94 -20.96 5.11
N ASN A 200 22.99 -21.32 4.37
CA ASN A 200 23.56 -20.50 3.29
C ASN A 200 22.88 -20.64 1.91
N ASP A 201 21.82 -21.43 1.75
CA ASP A 201 21.20 -21.69 0.44
C ASP A 201 19.75 -21.19 0.33
N ARG A 202 19.31 -20.34 1.26
CA ARG A 202 17.98 -19.73 1.19
C ARG A 202 17.96 -18.64 0.11
N PRO A 203 16.96 -18.61 -0.78
CA PRO A 203 16.86 -17.56 -1.78
C PRO A 203 16.59 -16.21 -1.09
N VAL A 204 17.34 -15.19 -1.50
CA VAL A 204 17.22 -13.81 -1.01
C VAL A 204 16.66 -12.96 -2.13
N LEU A 205 15.62 -12.16 -1.82
CA LEU A 205 15.04 -11.23 -2.76
C LEU A 205 15.81 -9.90 -2.77
N HIS A 206 16.58 -9.69 -3.84
CA HIS A 206 17.35 -8.46 -4.03
C HIS A 206 16.54 -7.42 -4.81
N GLN A 207 15.82 -6.53 -4.12
CA GLN A 207 15.12 -5.41 -4.75
C GLN A 207 15.87 -4.09 -4.60
N LEU A 208 15.76 -3.20 -5.59
CA LEU A 208 16.42 -1.90 -5.63
C LEU A 208 15.43 -0.81 -6.07
N PHE A 209 15.30 0.24 -5.27
CA PHE A 209 14.59 1.46 -5.57
C PHE A 209 15.59 2.63 -5.68
N VAL A 210 15.61 3.27 -6.84
CA VAL A 210 16.51 4.41 -7.12
C VAL A 210 15.69 5.66 -7.40
N THR A 211 16.05 6.76 -6.74
CA THR A 211 15.43 8.07 -6.97
C THR A 211 16.48 9.18 -7.02
N VAL A 212 16.23 10.22 -7.82
CA VAL A 212 17.10 11.40 -7.85
C VAL A 212 16.89 12.27 -6.59
N SER A 213 15.69 12.26 -6.01
CA SER A 213 15.33 13.12 -4.88
C SER A 213 15.71 12.47 -3.54
N PRO A 214 16.59 13.09 -2.72
CA PRO A 214 16.93 12.59 -1.39
C PRO A 214 15.72 12.58 -0.44
N LYS A 215 14.85 13.59 -0.52
CA LYS A 215 13.61 13.65 0.28
C LYS A 215 12.67 12.49 -0.05
N LEU A 216 12.52 12.18 -1.35
CA LEU A 216 11.73 11.04 -1.78
C LEU A 216 12.38 9.72 -1.36
N CYS A 217 13.71 9.63 -1.42
CA CYS A 217 14.46 8.46 -0.97
C CYS A 217 14.17 8.16 0.49
N GLN A 218 14.23 9.17 1.36
CA GLN A 218 13.93 9.03 2.79
C GLN A 218 12.47 8.61 3.02
N ALA A 219 11.52 9.27 2.34
CA ALA A 219 10.10 8.93 2.45
C ALA A 219 9.82 7.47 2.03
N VAL A 220 10.40 7.00 0.92
CA VAL A 220 10.25 5.61 0.46
C VAL A 220 10.94 4.65 1.42
N LYS A 221 12.13 4.99 1.93
CA LYS A 221 12.84 4.17 2.92
C LYS A 221 12.02 3.98 4.19
N HIS A 222 11.40 5.04 4.69
CA HIS A 222 10.49 4.98 5.84
C HIS A 222 9.29 4.07 5.53
N GLN A 223 8.65 4.22 4.37
CA GLN A 223 7.52 3.37 3.99
C GLN A 223 7.90 1.90 3.87
N VAL A 224 9.04 1.59 3.25
CA VAL A 224 9.53 0.20 3.10
C VAL A 224 9.81 -0.44 4.46
N VAL A 225 10.48 0.27 5.37
CA VAL A 225 10.74 -0.24 6.74
C VAL A 225 9.44 -0.49 7.48
N ARG A 226 8.47 0.43 7.37
CA ARG A 226 7.14 0.30 7.99
C ARG A 226 6.38 -0.91 7.44
N MET A 227 6.37 -1.06 6.13
CA MET A 227 5.73 -2.18 5.44
C MET A 227 6.36 -3.54 5.79
N LYS A 228 7.69 -3.61 5.92
CA LYS A 228 8.38 -4.84 6.35
C LYS A 228 7.96 -5.31 7.74
N ARG A 229 7.81 -4.37 8.68
CA ARG A 229 7.34 -4.69 10.05
C ARG A 229 5.96 -5.34 10.01
N PHE A 230 5.09 -4.87 9.11
CA PHE A 230 3.75 -5.42 8.92
C PHE A 230 3.74 -6.87 8.43
N ILE A 231 4.60 -7.25 7.46
CA ILE A 231 4.69 -8.65 6.99
C ILE A 231 5.13 -9.60 8.11
N CYS A 232 6.05 -9.17 8.97
CA CYS A 232 6.73 -10.06 9.91
C CYS A 232 5.94 -10.32 11.21
N GLY A 233 4.79 -9.65 11.40
CA GLY A 233 3.96 -9.83 12.61
C GLY A 233 4.71 -9.57 13.92
N GLY A 234 5.84 -8.86 13.86
CA GLY A 234 6.71 -8.60 15.00
C GLY A 234 6.15 -7.48 15.86
N ASP A 235 6.36 -7.60 17.18
CA ASP A 235 6.08 -6.52 18.12
C ASP A 235 6.88 -5.27 17.72
N ILE A 236 6.19 -4.25 17.23
CA ILE A 236 6.75 -2.94 16.87
C ILE A 236 7.32 -2.23 18.13
N SER A 237 7.10 -2.81 19.32
CA SER A 237 7.59 -2.33 20.61
C SER A 237 9.11 -2.47 20.82
N ALA A 238 9.81 -3.27 20.03
CA ALA A 238 11.26 -3.44 20.17
C ALA A 238 11.99 -2.78 18.99
N GLU A 239 12.83 -1.81 19.33
CA GLU A 239 13.61 -0.95 18.42
C GLU A 239 12.78 0.09 17.66
N SER A 240 12.70 1.27 18.29
CA SER A 240 12.99 2.50 17.56
C SER A 240 14.23 2.22 16.71
N CYS A 241 14.08 2.03 15.39
CA CYS A 241 15.19 2.39 14.53
C CYS A 241 15.44 3.84 14.93
N SER A 242 16.62 4.11 15.48
CA SER A 242 17.15 5.46 15.60
C SER A 242 17.38 5.98 14.18
N ILE A 243 16.28 6.15 13.44
CA ILE A 243 16.19 7.11 12.39
C ILE A 243 16.18 8.39 13.20
N GLU A 244 17.30 9.09 13.20
CA GLU A 244 17.39 10.46 13.66
C GLU A 244 16.28 11.25 12.96
N GLU A 245 15.12 11.33 13.61
CA GLU A 245 14.16 12.38 13.39
C GLU A 245 14.94 13.68 13.66
N ASP A 246 14.78 14.65 12.75
CA ASP A 246 15.34 16.00 12.82
C ASP A 246 16.76 16.29 12.30
N ILE A 247 17.25 15.60 11.26
CA ILE A 247 18.23 16.24 10.39
C ILE A 247 17.78 16.23 8.93
N VAL A 248 17.18 17.36 8.53
CA VAL A 248 17.15 17.83 7.14
C VAL A 248 18.57 18.27 6.76
N ASP A 249 19.57 17.38 6.86
CA ASP A 249 20.90 17.71 6.38
C ASP A 249 20.99 17.39 4.88
N VAL A 250 21.55 18.34 4.16
CA VAL A 250 21.78 18.27 2.71
C VAL A 250 22.85 17.23 2.37
N ASP A 251 23.57 16.72 3.37
CA ASP A 251 24.66 15.78 3.15
C ASP A 251 24.17 14.33 3.00
N THR A 252 23.95 13.95 1.74
CA THR A 252 23.67 12.59 1.27
C THR A 252 24.64 11.54 1.85
N SER A 253 25.85 11.96 2.28
CA SER A 253 26.84 11.08 2.89
C SER A 253 26.39 10.48 4.23
N ILE A 254 25.58 11.20 5.01
CA ILE A 254 25.10 10.76 6.34
C ILE A 254 24.02 9.69 6.21
N GLN A 255 23.15 9.80 5.21
CA GLN A 255 22.02 8.88 4.99
C GLN A 255 22.45 7.45 4.63
N PHE A 256 23.67 7.26 4.11
CA PHE A 256 24.18 5.98 3.62
C PHE A 256 25.49 5.52 4.27
N LYS A 257 25.87 6.06 5.45
CA LYS A 257 27.13 5.70 6.13
C LYS A 257 27.32 4.19 6.35
N ASN A 258 26.21 3.47 6.53
CA ASN A 258 26.23 2.02 6.80
C ASN A 258 26.21 1.16 5.53
N LEU A 259 26.09 1.76 4.33
CA LEU A 259 26.02 1.04 3.06
C LEU A 259 27.35 1.19 2.29
N PRO A 260 28.00 0.09 1.87
CA PRO A 260 29.25 0.18 1.11
C PRO A 260 29.03 0.88 -0.24
N ASP A 261 30.09 1.47 -0.78
CA ASP A 261 30.14 2.01 -2.15
C ASP A 261 30.39 0.90 -3.18
N SER A 262 29.75 -0.27 -2.99
CA SER A 262 29.84 -1.40 -3.90
C SER A 262 28.59 -2.28 -3.77
N PHE A 263 28.20 -2.96 -4.86
CA PHE A 263 27.15 -3.99 -4.87
C PHE A 263 27.66 -5.35 -4.40
N VAL A 264 28.97 -5.49 -4.16
CA VAL A 264 29.58 -6.73 -3.70
C VAL A 264 29.45 -6.86 -2.18
N ASN A 265 29.11 -8.05 -1.69
CA ASN A 265 29.00 -8.38 -0.26
C ASN A 265 28.00 -7.51 0.51
N ILE A 266 26.93 -7.03 -0.14
CA ILE A 266 25.82 -6.39 0.57
C ILE A 266 25.06 -7.47 1.37
N PRO A 267 24.88 -7.30 2.69
CA PRO A 267 24.13 -8.27 3.49
C PRO A 267 22.66 -8.37 3.07
N ALA A 268 22.07 -9.56 3.19
CA ALA A 268 20.70 -9.85 2.74
C ALA A 268 19.64 -8.97 3.46
N GLU A 269 19.87 -8.67 4.74
CA GLU A 269 19.05 -7.80 5.58
C GLU A 269 19.00 -6.35 5.09
N SER A 270 19.98 -5.92 4.30
CA SER A 270 20.01 -4.58 3.72
C SER A 270 18.99 -4.41 2.60
N TYR A 271 18.51 -5.50 2.00
CA TYR A 271 17.52 -5.46 0.93
C TYR A 271 16.10 -5.37 1.49
N PRO A 272 15.20 -4.62 0.85
CA PRO A 272 15.39 -3.94 -0.42
C PRO A 272 16.14 -2.62 -0.24
N LEU A 273 17.03 -2.32 -1.20
CA LEU A 273 17.85 -1.12 -1.17
C LEU A 273 17.01 0.07 -1.67
N VAL A 274 16.89 1.11 -0.84
CA VAL A 274 16.30 2.40 -1.23
C VAL A 274 17.40 3.44 -1.22
N ILE A 275 17.87 3.84 -2.39
CA ILE A 275 19.06 4.70 -2.54
C ILE A 275 18.82 5.85 -3.52
N THR A 276 19.68 6.88 -3.41
CA THR A 276 19.70 7.97 -4.38
C THR A 276 20.41 7.55 -5.66
N PHE A 277 20.12 8.23 -6.78
CA PHE A 277 20.84 8.03 -8.04
C PHE A 277 22.35 8.27 -7.89
N GLN A 278 22.75 9.26 -7.07
CA GLN A 278 24.17 9.50 -6.79
C GLN A 278 24.81 8.30 -6.07
N LYS A 279 24.17 7.76 -5.03
CA LYS A 279 24.68 6.57 -4.32
C LYS A 279 24.73 5.35 -5.24
N PHE A 280 23.73 5.18 -6.09
CA PHE A 280 23.71 4.14 -7.12
C PHE A 280 24.94 4.22 -8.04
N LEU A 281 25.29 5.42 -8.52
CA LEU A 281 26.50 5.61 -9.34
C LEU A 281 27.79 5.29 -8.57
N MET A 282 27.90 5.71 -7.31
CA MET A 282 29.07 5.37 -6.47
C MET A 282 29.21 3.85 -6.29
N MET A 283 28.10 3.15 -6.04
CA MET A 283 28.10 1.69 -5.90
C MET A 283 28.42 0.97 -7.20
N LEU A 284 27.96 1.49 -8.35
CA LEU A 284 28.33 0.95 -9.66
C LEU A 284 29.83 1.09 -9.91
N ASP A 285 30.39 2.26 -9.63
CA ASP A 285 31.82 2.55 -9.84
C ASP A 285 32.70 1.64 -8.99
N GLY A 286 32.40 1.50 -7.69
CA GLY A 286 33.13 0.57 -6.81
C GLY A 286 32.82 -0.93 -7.01
N THR A 287 31.94 -1.28 -7.96
CA THR A 287 31.71 -2.69 -8.36
C THR A 287 32.41 -3.05 -9.65
N VAL A 288 32.47 -2.11 -10.60
CA VAL A 288 33.01 -2.33 -11.95
C VAL A 288 34.47 -1.86 -12.08
N GLY A 289 34.86 -0.85 -11.30
CA GLY A 289 36.23 -0.34 -11.22
C GLY A 289 37.12 -1.19 -10.32
#